data_AF-A0A3S9MSB3-F1
#
_entry.id   AF-A0A3S9MSB3-F1
#
_cell.length_a   1.000
_cell.length_b   1.000
_cell.length_c   1.000
_cell.angle_alpha   90.00
_cell.angle_beta   90.00
_cell.angle_gamma   90.00
#
_symmetry.space_group_name_H-M   'P 1'
#
loop_
_entity.id
_entity.type
_entity.pdbx_description
1 polymer ?
#
loop_
_entity_poly.entity_id
_entity_poly.type
_entity_poly.pdbx_seq_one_letter_code
_entity_poly.pdbx_strand_id
1 'polypeptide(L)'
;MVAIKPPIQIKMQGNLKQAVQYILNSKKTTIKSISEIEENFPIVIKNGEHCIQLVSGHQITDVSIADEEMIMTKRLAAIEKGDDDFKEIYSGKQVLAHHIIQSFSPDDHLTPEQVHEIGRRTMLEFTGGDYEFVIATHVDKNHLHNHIIVNTTNSVTMKKMRWQKNTLKKLRAISDKQADLYGAKIIQPTMKNSHKKYAAWRRQNNFRFEIKERLDFLLKQSISMEDFKMKAKALDVQIDFSGKYVKYRLLTPLDGKLQERNTRDDTLSKKGIYSLENIQKRIRLNQVVYDVSEIRERYQNEKEKTEIDFELKLEVEAWQVESETTNGIYLQMDYGVFNSGTILIPAHKVDKLENGNYHIFLKEKDYFYLMNPDHSEKNRYMMGTTVAKQLAKQNGQVIVTKNPYISSMKELIQEFNFLVDHDVRNGKQFDELEERFNQKIKETDQELKKLDDRLVQLRKIEGGFLSLETDPENSLVASRLLEELVKPGTKREDIQQLIQQLTIEKGVLKEHFEDTLKNYTNYQEVKQNVLTRKELSKSGQEKGKEI
;
A
#
# COMPACT_ATOMS: atom_id res chain seq x y z
N MET A 1 11.21 8.43 -15.74
CA MET A 1 9.81 8.05 -15.56
C MET A 1 9.23 7.51 -16.85
N VAL A 2 8.82 6.24 -16.82
CA VAL A 2 8.20 5.57 -17.97
C VAL A 2 6.73 5.95 -18.11
N ALA A 3 6.25 6.16 -19.34
CA ALA A 3 4.88 6.56 -19.60
C ALA A 3 4.31 5.95 -20.88
N ILE A 4 3.07 5.45 -20.79
CA ILE A 4 2.30 4.96 -21.94
C ILE A 4 1.05 5.84 -22.15
N LYS A 5 0.89 6.40 -23.34
CA LYS A 5 -0.33 7.16 -23.73
C LYS A 5 -1.47 6.21 -24.15
N PRO A 6 -2.73 6.66 -24.20
CA PRO A 6 -3.80 5.88 -24.81
C PRO A 6 -3.39 5.44 -26.23
N PRO A 7 -3.52 4.14 -26.59
CA PRO A 7 -3.04 3.66 -27.88
C PRO A 7 -3.83 4.26 -29.03
N ILE A 8 -3.13 4.45 -30.15
CA ILE A 8 -3.75 4.85 -31.40
C ILE A 8 -4.40 3.61 -32.02
N GLN A 9 -5.67 3.71 -32.40
CA GLN A 9 -6.40 2.63 -33.05
C GLN A 9 -6.18 2.67 -34.56
N ILE A 10 -5.66 1.58 -35.12
CA ILE A 10 -5.48 1.41 -36.58
C ILE A 10 -6.67 0.61 -37.09
N LYS A 11 -7.44 1.18 -38.03
CA LYS A 11 -8.69 0.56 -38.54
C LYS A 11 -8.66 0.19 -40.03
N MET A 12 -7.63 0.60 -40.76
CA MET A 12 -7.50 0.37 -42.20
C MET A 12 -6.15 -0.26 -42.50
N GLN A 13 -6.10 -1.18 -43.46
CA GLN A 13 -4.88 -1.88 -43.86
C GLN A 13 -3.80 -0.90 -44.35
N GLY A 14 -4.17 0.10 -45.16
CA GLY A 14 -3.22 1.13 -45.60
C GLY A 14 -2.59 1.90 -44.43
N ASN A 15 -3.36 2.19 -43.38
CA ASN A 15 -2.83 2.85 -42.18
C ASN A 15 -1.95 1.90 -41.35
N LEU A 16 -2.23 0.60 -41.36
CA LEU A 16 -1.37 -0.40 -40.71
C LEU A 16 -0.01 -0.48 -41.40
N LYS A 17 0.00 -0.55 -42.73
CA LYS A 17 1.23 -0.51 -43.55
C LYS A 17 2.06 0.73 -43.29
N GLN A 18 1.42 1.91 -43.30
CA GLN A 18 2.09 3.18 -42.99
C GLN A 18 2.65 3.21 -41.56
N ALA A 19 1.91 2.66 -40.58
CA ALA A 19 2.38 2.59 -39.21
C ALA A 19 3.60 1.68 -39.06
N VAL A 20 3.58 0.48 -39.65
CA VAL A 20 4.74 -0.44 -39.65
C VAL A 20 5.95 0.20 -40.32
N GLN A 21 5.79 0.78 -41.51
CA GLN A 21 6.86 1.50 -42.20
C GLN A 21 7.42 2.68 -41.37
N TYR A 22 6.56 3.42 -40.68
CA TYR A 22 6.99 4.53 -39.82
C TYR A 22 7.86 4.04 -38.65
N ILE A 23 7.43 2.97 -37.96
CA ILE A 23 8.15 2.51 -36.77
C ILE A 23 9.49 1.85 -37.15
N LEU A 24 9.58 1.17 -38.29
CA LEU A 24 10.79 0.49 -38.76
C LEU A 24 11.80 1.40 -39.47
N ASN A 25 11.59 2.71 -39.47
CA ASN A 25 12.47 3.64 -40.15
C ASN A 25 13.91 3.55 -39.61
N SER A 26 14.84 3.07 -40.44
CA SER A 26 16.25 2.84 -40.07
C SER A 26 16.95 4.11 -39.59
N LYS A 27 16.57 5.30 -40.08
CA LYS A 27 17.13 6.58 -39.61
C LYS A 27 16.86 6.83 -38.13
N LYS A 28 15.81 6.23 -37.57
CA LYS A 28 15.37 6.42 -36.18
C LYS A 28 15.71 5.24 -35.26
N THR A 29 16.04 4.09 -35.82
CA THR A 29 16.15 2.80 -35.09
C THR A 29 17.55 2.21 -35.11
N THR A 30 18.50 2.82 -35.83
CA THR A 30 19.86 2.31 -36.00
C THR A 30 20.82 2.93 -34.99
N ILE A 31 21.57 2.11 -34.28
CA ILE A 31 22.66 2.51 -33.39
C ILE A 31 23.95 1.76 -33.75
N LYS A 32 25.12 2.30 -33.38
CA LYS A 32 26.39 1.58 -33.53
C LYS A 32 26.39 0.39 -32.57
N SER A 33 26.85 -0.78 -33.00
CA SER A 33 26.91 -1.94 -32.09
C SER A 33 28.08 -1.78 -31.11
N ILE A 34 27.82 -2.05 -29.83
CA ILE A 34 28.78 -1.78 -28.74
C ILE A 34 28.82 -2.94 -27.70
N SER A 35 28.10 -4.05 -27.89
CA SER A 35 28.00 -5.10 -26.84
C SER A 35 27.59 -6.49 -27.35
N GLU A 36 27.90 -7.53 -26.58
CA GLU A 36 27.60 -8.96 -26.84
C GLU A 36 26.09 -9.34 -26.79
N ILE A 37 25.17 -8.37 -26.61
CA ILE A 37 23.69 -8.58 -26.61
C ILE A 37 23.14 -8.70 -28.06
N GLU A 38 24.03 -8.82 -29.05
CA GLU A 38 23.80 -8.69 -30.48
C GLU A 38 22.94 -9.77 -31.14
N GLU A 39 22.69 -10.92 -30.49
CA GLU A 39 22.13 -12.10 -31.17
C GLU A 39 20.69 -11.94 -31.70
N ASN A 40 19.95 -10.91 -31.28
CA ASN A 40 18.50 -10.78 -31.56
C ASN A 40 18.08 -9.55 -32.38
N PHE A 41 19.03 -8.73 -32.88
CA PHE A 41 18.70 -7.55 -33.69
C PHE A 41 19.20 -7.66 -35.13
N PRO A 42 18.44 -7.18 -36.13
CA PRO A 42 18.92 -7.11 -37.50
C PRO A 42 20.18 -6.24 -37.63
N ILE A 43 21.21 -6.78 -38.28
CA ILE A 43 22.46 -6.06 -38.59
C ILE A 43 22.27 -5.23 -39.86
N VAL A 44 22.67 -3.97 -39.81
CA VAL A 44 22.59 -3.03 -40.94
C VAL A 44 23.95 -2.36 -41.14
N ILE A 45 24.44 -2.30 -42.39
CA ILE A 45 25.67 -1.59 -42.72
C ILE A 45 25.33 -0.13 -43.01
N LYS A 46 25.91 0.80 -42.27
CA LYS A 46 25.75 2.24 -42.49
C LYS A 46 27.11 2.90 -42.58
N ASN A 47 27.41 3.50 -43.73
CA ASN A 47 28.71 4.14 -44.01
C ASN A 47 29.92 3.23 -43.79
N GLY A 48 29.78 1.92 -44.08
CA GLY A 48 30.86 0.94 -43.89
C GLY A 48 31.03 0.43 -42.45
N GLU A 49 30.23 0.92 -41.49
CA GLU A 49 30.21 0.42 -40.12
C GLU A 49 29.05 -0.56 -39.89
N HIS A 50 29.30 -1.61 -39.10
CA HIS A 50 28.26 -2.52 -38.61
C HIS A 50 27.42 -1.81 -37.54
N CYS A 51 26.14 -1.62 -37.85
CA CYS A 51 25.15 -1.09 -36.91
C CYS A 51 24.10 -2.17 -36.63
N ILE A 52 23.38 -2.02 -35.52
CA ILE A 52 22.18 -2.81 -35.25
C ILE A 52 20.94 -1.95 -35.41
N GLN A 53 19.85 -2.57 -35.84
CA GLN A 53 18.54 -1.96 -35.88
C GLN A 53 17.69 -2.47 -34.71
N LEU A 54 17.24 -1.56 -33.84
CA LEU A 54 16.45 -1.87 -32.64
C LEU A 54 14.99 -2.20 -32.98
N VAL A 55 14.79 -3.28 -33.72
CA VAL A 55 13.49 -3.80 -34.17
C VAL A 55 13.40 -5.29 -33.89
N SER A 56 12.24 -5.74 -33.43
CA SER A 56 11.95 -7.17 -33.26
C SER A 56 10.45 -7.44 -33.39
N GLY A 57 10.11 -8.70 -33.63
CA GLY A 57 8.73 -9.19 -33.71
C GLY A 57 8.49 -10.33 -32.73
N HIS A 58 7.22 -10.53 -32.36
CA HIS A 58 6.75 -11.71 -31.66
C HIS A 58 5.61 -12.33 -32.45
N GLN A 59 5.73 -13.63 -32.76
CA GLN A 59 4.84 -14.34 -33.72
C GLN A 59 4.77 -13.65 -35.10
N ILE A 60 5.80 -12.89 -35.45
CA ILE A 60 6.00 -12.28 -36.76
C ILE A 60 7.30 -12.86 -37.29
N THR A 61 7.25 -13.44 -38.48
CA THR A 61 8.39 -14.11 -39.11
C THR A 61 9.36 -13.10 -39.69
N ASP A 62 8.84 -12.10 -40.38
CA ASP A 62 9.61 -11.00 -40.96
C ASP A 62 8.98 -9.65 -40.58
N VAL A 63 9.70 -8.91 -39.74
CA VAL A 63 9.26 -7.59 -39.27
C VAL A 63 8.98 -6.62 -40.42
N SER A 64 9.63 -6.75 -41.57
CA SER A 64 9.46 -5.85 -42.72
C SER A 64 8.09 -5.96 -43.39
N ILE A 65 7.42 -7.10 -43.20
CA ILE A 65 6.07 -7.39 -43.71
C ILE A 65 5.07 -7.66 -42.56
N ALA A 66 5.37 -7.17 -41.35
CA ALA A 66 4.53 -7.41 -40.17
C ALA A 66 3.06 -6.98 -40.38
N ASP A 67 2.81 -5.92 -41.16
CA ASP A 67 1.44 -5.51 -41.50
C ASP A 67 0.71 -6.56 -42.35
N GLU A 68 1.42 -7.25 -43.24
CA GLU A 68 0.86 -8.27 -44.11
C GLU A 68 0.60 -9.56 -43.33
N GLU A 69 1.56 -10.03 -42.51
CA GLU A 69 1.37 -11.18 -41.61
C GLU A 69 0.17 -10.98 -40.67
N MET A 70 0.06 -9.81 -40.02
CA MET A 70 -1.08 -9.51 -39.14
C MET A 70 -2.44 -9.52 -39.88
N ILE A 71 -2.45 -9.18 -41.17
CA ILE A 71 -3.66 -9.23 -42.01
C ILE A 71 -3.97 -10.67 -42.44
N MET A 72 -2.96 -11.50 -42.71
CA MET A 72 -3.15 -12.92 -42.99
C MET A 72 -3.83 -13.63 -41.82
N THR A 73 -3.33 -13.42 -40.59
CA THR A 73 -3.94 -13.97 -39.37
C THR A 73 -5.38 -13.49 -39.18
N LYS A 74 -5.69 -12.23 -39.54
CA LYS A 74 -7.07 -11.71 -39.52
C LYS A 74 -7.98 -12.35 -40.55
N ARG A 75 -7.49 -12.58 -41.77
CA ARG A 75 -8.25 -13.23 -42.85
C ARG A 75 -8.60 -14.64 -42.44
N LEU A 76 -7.65 -15.39 -41.88
CA LEU A 76 -7.92 -16.72 -41.35
C LEU A 76 -9.02 -16.67 -40.26
N ALA A 77 -8.90 -15.76 -39.29
CA ALA A 77 -9.90 -15.58 -38.24
C ALA A 77 -11.28 -15.09 -38.72
N ALA A 78 -11.37 -14.51 -39.92
CA ALA A 78 -12.63 -14.12 -40.55
C ALA A 78 -13.30 -15.32 -41.25
N ILE A 79 -12.52 -16.12 -41.99
CA ILE A 79 -12.98 -17.37 -42.62
C ILE A 79 -13.53 -18.33 -41.56
N GLU A 80 -12.83 -18.50 -40.43
CA GLU A 80 -13.30 -19.37 -39.33
C GLU A 80 -14.63 -18.90 -38.72
N LYS A 81 -14.98 -17.62 -38.87
CA LYS A 81 -16.26 -17.05 -38.42
C LYS A 81 -17.34 -17.04 -39.50
N GLY A 82 -17.03 -17.51 -40.72
CA GLY A 82 -17.93 -17.46 -41.87
C GLY A 82 -18.03 -16.09 -42.54
N ASP A 83 -17.03 -15.21 -42.40
CA ASP A 83 -16.91 -13.95 -43.16
C ASP A 83 -15.96 -14.14 -44.35
N ASP A 84 -16.42 -14.88 -45.36
CA ASP A 84 -15.64 -15.23 -46.57
C ASP A 84 -15.30 -14.00 -47.43
N ASP A 85 -16.12 -12.95 -47.33
CA ASP A 85 -15.93 -11.68 -48.06
C ASP A 85 -15.01 -10.69 -47.30
N PHE A 86 -14.52 -11.06 -46.10
CA PHE A 86 -13.68 -10.24 -45.23
C PHE A 86 -14.27 -8.84 -44.96
N LYS A 87 -15.60 -8.73 -44.92
CA LYS A 87 -16.31 -7.44 -44.79
C LYS A 87 -15.86 -6.70 -43.54
N GLU A 88 -15.59 -7.43 -42.45
CA GLU A 88 -15.17 -6.80 -41.20
C GLU A 88 -13.81 -6.09 -41.31
N ILE A 89 -12.87 -6.66 -42.07
CA ILE A 89 -11.52 -6.14 -42.26
C ILE A 89 -11.53 -4.87 -43.13
N TYR A 90 -12.32 -4.87 -44.20
CA TYR A 90 -12.36 -3.77 -45.16
C TYR A 90 -13.34 -2.64 -44.79
N SER A 91 -14.28 -2.88 -43.87
CA SER A 91 -15.31 -1.89 -43.50
C SER A 91 -14.79 -0.63 -42.80
N GLY A 92 -13.56 -0.64 -42.25
CA GLY A 92 -13.02 0.44 -41.42
C GLY A 92 -13.73 0.64 -40.06
N LYS A 93 -14.74 -0.18 -39.74
CA LYS A 93 -15.48 -0.10 -38.47
C LYS A 93 -14.70 -0.71 -37.31
N GLN A 94 -13.88 -1.72 -37.62
CA GLN A 94 -13.13 -2.49 -36.64
C GLN A 94 -11.70 -1.98 -36.44
N VAL A 95 -11.20 -2.07 -35.22
CA VAL A 95 -9.76 -1.90 -34.94
C VAL A 95 -9.02 -3.15 -35.39
N LEU A 96 -8.01 -2.97 -36.24
CA LEU A 96 -7.12 -4.02 -36.74
C LEU A 96 -5.91 -4.18 -35.82
N ALA A 97 -5.31 -3.07 -35.37
CA ALA A 97 -4.16 -3.07 -34.48
C ALA A 97 -4.20 -1.89 -33.52
N HIS A 98 -3.46 -2.01 -32.42
CA HIS A 98 -3.18 -0.89 -31.52
C HIS A 98 -1.72 -0.47 -31.66
N HIS A 99 -1.49 0.82 -31.88
CA HIS A 99 -0.17 1.43 -31.84
C HIS A 99 0.07 2.06 -30.47
N ILE A 100 0.96 1.44 -29.71
CA ILE A 100 1.35 1.80 -28.35
C ILE A 100 2.66 2.56 -28.43
N ILE A 101 2.73 3.68 -27.71
CA ILE A 101 3.97 4.47 -27.55
C ILE A 101 4.33 4.44 -26.06
N GLN A 102 5.51 3.91 -25.76
CA GLN A 102 6.09 3.82 -24.43
C GLN A 102 7.33 4.71 -24.39
N SER A 103 7.29 5.77 -23.60
CA SER A 103 8.37 6.77 -23.51
C SER A 103 9.10 6.65 -22.18
N PHE A 104 10.41 6.88 -22.20
CA PHE A 104 11.31 6.81 -21.04
C PHE A 104 11.90 8.19 -20.74
N SER A 105 12.23 8.49 -19.49
CA SER A 105 12.90 9.76 -19.18
C SER A 105 14.37 9.67 -19.54
N PRO A 106 14.99 10.73 -20.07
CA PRO A 106 16.44 10.79 -20.23
C PRO A 106 17.19 10.55 -18.90
N ASP A 107 16.59 10.93 -17.77
CA ASP A 107 17.17 10.76 -16.43
C ASP A 107 17.16 9.31 -15.92
N ASP A 108 16.56 8.37 -16.66
CA ASP A 108 16.51 6.95 -16.26
C ASP A 108 17.81 6.20 -16.63
N HIS A 109 18.74 6.84 -17.38
CA HIS A 109 20.06 6.29 -17.78
C HIS A 109 20.01 4.89 -18.43
N LEU A 110 18.90 4.54 -19.07
CA LEU A 110 18.74 3.27 -19.79
C LEU A 110 19.39 3.33 -21.16
N THR A 111 20.00 2.21 -21.56
CA THR A 111 20.46 1.99 -22.94
C THR A 111 19.27 1.77 -23.89
N PRO A 112 19.41 2.08 -25.20
CA PRO A 112 18.38 1.78 -26.20
C PRO A 112 17.94 0.31 -26.22
N GLU A 113 18.87 -0.62 -26.00
CA GLU A 113 18.65 -2.06 -25.94
C GLU A 113 17.80 -2.44 -24.71
N GLN A 114 18.11 -1.89 -23.54
CA GLN A 114 17.28 -2.06 -22.34
C GLN A 114 15.88 -1.48 -22.55
N VAL A 115 15.77 -0.31 -23.15
CA VAL A 115 14.47 0.28 -23.50
C VAL A 115 13.68 -0.66 -24.40
N HIS A 116 14.31 -1.24 -25.42
CA HIS A 116 13.68 -2.20 -26.31
C HIS A 116 13.17 -3.43 -25.56
N GLU A 117 14.03 -4.05 -24.73
CA GLU A 117 13.69 -5.26 -23.98
C GLU A 117 12.60 -5.01 -22.93
N ILE A 118 12.60 -3.85 -22.26
CA ILE A 118 11.50 -3.45 -21.36
C ILE A 118 10.17 -3.43 -22.13
N GLY A 119 10.16 -2.87 -23.34
CA GLY A 119 8.97 -2.85 -24.20
C GLY A 119 8.53 -4.25 -24.64
N ARG A 120 9.48 -5.11 -25.02
CA ARG A 120 9.23 -6.50 -25.40
C ARG A 120 8.63 -7.30 -24.24
N ARG A 121 9.25 -7.27 -23.06
CA ARG A 121 8.73 -7.94 -21.84
C ARG A 121 7.36 -7.41 -21.43
N THR A 122 7.16 -6.09 -21.53
CA THR A 122 5.85 -5.46 -21.25
C THR A 122 4.77 -6.07 -22.12
N MET A 123 5.03 -6.28 -23.41
CA MET A 123 4.05 -6.82 -24.34
C MET A 123 3.83 -8.31 -24.19
N LEU A 124 4.88 -9.09 -23.94
CA LEU A 124 4.75 -10.52 -23.65
C LEU A 124 3.84 -10.75 -22.43
N GLU A 125 4.10 -10.05 -21.32
CA GLU A 125 3.27 -10.13 -20.10
C GLU A 125 1.86 -9.58 -20.31
N PHE A 126 1.71 -8.46 -21.03
CA PHE A 126 0.39 -7.86 -21.26
C PHE A 126 -0.52 -8.75 -22.13
N THR A 127 0.07 -9.44 -23.11
CA THR A 127 -0.66 -10.26 -24.10
C THR A 127 -0.75 -11.74 -23.74
N GLY A 128 -0.02 -12.19 -22.70
CA GLY A 128 0.16 -13.61 -22.41
C GLY A 128 0.93 -14.36 -23.51
N GLY A 129 1.60 -13.64 -24.41
CA GLY A 129 2.32 -14.21 -25.55
C GLY A 129 1.44 -14.65 -26.73
N ASP A 130 0.11 -14.52 -26.66
CA ASP A 130 -0.80 -15.04 -27.69
C ASP A 130 -1.16 -14.05 -28.81
N TYR A 131 -0.50 -12.89 -28.86
CA TYR A 131 -0.78 -11.85 -29.84
C TYR A 131 0.49 -11.46 -30.59
N GLU A 132 0.37 -11.38 -31.91
CA GLU A 132 1.43 -10.84 -32.76
C GLU A 132 1.70 -9.37 -32.42
N PHE A 133 2.97 -9.01 -32.30
CA PHE A 133 3.37 -7.61 -32.24
C PHE A 133 4.72 -7.38 -32.89
N VAL A 134 4.91 -6.15 -33.38
CA VAL A 134 6.22 -5.64 -33.82
C VAL A 134 6.58 -4.43 -32.96
N ILE A 135 7.84 -4.37 -32.54
CA ILE A 135 8.37 -3.30 -31.69
C ILE A 135 9.60 -2.68 -32.35
N ALA A 136 9.71 -1.35 -32.24
CA ALA A 136 10.85 -0.58 -32.68
C ALA A 136 11.20 0.50 -31.65
N THR A 137 12.49 0.67 -31.35
CA THR A 137 12.97 1.72 -30.43
C THR A 137 13.49 2.91 -31.21
N HIS A 138 12.90 4.08 -31.02
CA HIS A 138 13.28 5.32 -31.68
C HIS A 138 14.30 6.10 -30.81
N VAL A 139 15.44 6.42 -31.42
CA VAL A 139 16.58 7.16 -30.84
C VAL A 139 16.75 8.56 -31.44
N ASP A 140 15.77 9.01 -32.24
CA ASP A 140 15.82 10.25 -33.03
C ASP A 140 15.43 11.52 -32.25
N LYS A 141 15.07 11.39 -30.98
CA LYS A 141 14.63 12.50 -30.10
C LYS A 141 15.48 12.55 -28.84
N ASN A 142 15.30 13.63 -28.08
CA ASN A 142 15.94 13.83 -26.77
C ASN A 142 15.61 12.74 -25.72
N HIS A 143 14.65 11.85 -26.00
CA HIS A 143 14.29 10.74 -25.13
C HIS A 143 14.02 9.48 -25.95
N LEU A 144 14.37 8.33 -25.36
CA LEU A 144 14.10 7.02 -25.93
C LEU A 144 12.61 6.68 -25.82
N HIS A 145 12.07 6.05 -26.87
CA HIS A 145 10.69 5.59 -26.87
C HIS A 145 10.50 4.37 -27.76
N ASN A 146 9.70 3.44 -27.29
CA ASN A 146 9.26 2.31 -28.09
C ASN A 146 7.97 2.65 -28.82
N HIS A 147 7.92 2.24 -30.09
CA HIS A 147 6.71 2.10 -30.84
C HIS A 147 6.39 0.61 -30.98
N ILE A 148 5.19 0.22 -30.56
CA ILE A 148 4.73 -1.16 -30.59
C ILE A 148 3.41 -1.20 -31.37
N ILE A 149 3.32 -2.05 -32.39
CA ILE A 149 2.06 -2.34 -33.08
C ILE A 149 1.66 -3.75 -32.70
N VAL A 150 0.52 -3.89 -32.00
CA VAL A 150 -0.02 -5.19 -31.58
C VAL A 150 -1.27 -5.53 -32.37
N ASN A 151 -1.32 -6.75 -32.89
CA ASN A 151 -2.49 -7.27 -33.57
C ASN A 151 -3.64 -7.42 -32.57
N THR A 152 -4.86 -7.04 -32.96
CA THR A 152 -6.03 -7.31 -32.12
C THR A 152 -6.52 -8.75 -32.20
N THR A 153 -5.99 -9.59 -33.10
CA THR A 153 -6.42 -10.98 -33.24
C THR A 153 -5.45 -11.87 -32.47
N ASN A 154 -6.00 -12.72 -31.59
CA ASN A 154 -5.23 -13.70 -30.84
C ASN A 154 -4.88 -14.87 -31.78
N SER A 155 -3.60 -15.25 -31.82
CA SER A 155 -3.05 -16.20 -32.77
C SER A 155 -3.47 -17.64 -32.50
N VAL A 156 -3.90 -17.95 -31.26
CA VAL A 156 -4.32 -19.30 -30.85
C VAL A 156 -5.83 -19.47 -30.97
N THR A 157 -6.59 -18.50 -30.46
CA THR A 157 -8.05 -18.59 -30.33
C THR A 157 -8.80 -17.95 -31.49
N MET A 158 -8.11 -17.20 -32.36
CA MET A 158 -8.67 -16.41 -33.47
C MET A 158 -9.72 -15.36 -33.01
N LYS A 159 -9.80 -15.12 -31.70
CA LYS A 159 -10.70 -14.14 -31.08
C LYS A 159 -10.03 -12.78 -30.98
N LYS A 160 -10.86 -11.75 -30.92
CA LYS A 160 -10.41 -10.37 -30.86
C LYS A 160 -10.11 -9.91 -29.43
N MET A 161 -8.99 -9.22 -29.25
CA MET A 161 -8.63 -8.48 -28.05
C MET A 161 -9.72 -7.46 -27.70
N ARG A 162 -10.16 -7.47 -26.44
CA ARG A 162 -11.13 -6.51 -25.93
C ARG A 162 -10.41 -5.37 -25.20
N TRP A 163 -10.35 -4.20 -25.84
CA TRP A 163 -9.85 -2.99 -25.19
C TRP A 163 -10.92 -2.36 -24.28
N GLN A 164 -10.81 -2.56 -22.97
CA GLN A 164 -11.75 -2.08 -21.96
C GLN A 164 -11.19 -0.87 -21.19
N LYS A 165 -12.03 -0.21 -20.39
CA LYS A 165 -11.67 0.97 -19.58
C LYS A 165 -10.41 0.76 -18.70
N ASN A 166 -10.19 -0.45 -18.20
CA ASN A 166 -9.06 -0.78 -17.33
C ASN A 166 -7.84 -1.36 -18.07
N THR A 167 -7.94 -1.66 -19.36
CA THR A 167 -6.86 -2.30 -20.14
C THR A 167 -5.60 -1.43 -20.16
N LEU A 168 -5.74 -0.13 -20.39
CA LEU A 168 -4.61 0.81 -20.35
C LEU A 168 -3.95 0.88 -18.96
N LYS A 169 -4.73 0.73 -17.88
CA LYS A 169 -4.18 0.74 -16.53
C LYS A 169 -3.33 -0.51 -16.27
N LYS A 170 -3.76 -1.66 -16.79
CA LYS A 170 -3.02 -2.93 -16.69
C LYS A 170 -1.70 -2.86 -17.46
N LEU A 171 -1.77 -2.40 -18.72
CA LEU A 171 -0.57 -2.20 -19.55
C LEU A 171 0.45 -1.27 -18.88
N ARG A 172 -0.01 -0.16 -18.28
CA ARG A 172 0.88 0.75 -17.53
C ARG A 172 1.50 0.08 -16.31
N ALA A 173 0.74 -0.66 -15.52
CA ALA A 173 1.28 -1.34 -14.34
C ALA A 173 2.34 -2.39 -14.70
N ILE A 174 2.13 -3.13 -15.79
CA ILE A 174 3.11 -4.07 -16.33
C ILE A 174 4.35 -3.33 -16.84
N SER A 175 4.17 -2.24 -17.58
CA SER A 175 5.27 -1.39 -18.03
C SER A 175 6.07 -0.79 -16.87
N ASP A 176 5.39 -0.37 -15.79
CA ASP A 176 6.03 0.13 -14.58
C ASP A 176 6.84 -1.00 -13.92
N LYS A 177 6.26 -2.20 -13.75
CA LYS A 177 7.00 -3.38 -13.26
C LYS A 177 8.27 -3.61 -14.06
N GLN A 178 8.14 -3.79 -15.38
CA GLN A 178 9.28 -4.12 -16.23
C GLN A 178 10.33 -3.00 -16.25
N ALA A 179 9.93 -1.73 -16.16
CA ALA A 179 10.87 -0.61 -16.08
C ALA A 179 11.61 -0.54 -14.74
N ASP A 180 10.93 -0.81 -13.62
CA ASP A 180 11.52 -0.78 -12.28
C ASP A 180 12.62 -1.84 -12.11
N LEU A 181 12.42 -3.02 -12.72
CA LEU A 181 13.42 -4.09 -12.74
C LEU A 181 14.75 -3.68 -13.39
N TYR A 182 14.74 -2.67 -14.25
CA TYR A 182 15.93 -2.10 -14.89
C TYR A 182 16.40 -0.79 -14.21
N GLY A 183 15.85 -0.46 -13.04
CA GLY A 183 16.22 0.74 -12.27
C GLY A 183 15.63 2.05 -12.79
N ALA A 184 14.67 1.99 -13.73
CA ALA A 184 14.04 3.20 -14.25
C ALA A 184 13.04 3.79 -13.25
N LYS A 185 12.88 5.12 -13.24
CA LYS A 185 11.84 5.74 -12.42
C LYS A 185 10.47 5.33 -12.95
N ILE A 186 9.54 4.95 -12.08
CA ILE A 186 8.17 4.58 -12.46
C ILE A 186 7.16 5.62 -12.02
N ILE A 187 6.00 5.67 -12.69
CA ILE A 187 4.89 6.49 -12.21
C ILE A 187 4.30 5.78 -11.00
N GLN A 188 4.48 6.34 -9.80
CA GLN A 188 3.78 5.87 -8.61
C GLN A 188 2.27 5.84 -8.89
N PRO A 189 1.60 4.67 -8.81
CA PRO A 189 0.22 4.54 -9.26
C PRO A 189 -0.72 5.38 -8.40
N THR A 190 -1.14 6.53 -8.94
CA THR A 190 -2.17 7.35 -8.32
C THR A 190 -3.55 6.71 -8.54
N MET A 191 -3.94 5.84 -7.61
CA MET A 191 -5.26 5.19 -7.56
C MET A 191 -6.39 6.21 -7.80
N LYS A 192 -7.05 6.23 -8.96
CA LYS A 192 -8.12 7.22 -9.23
C LYS A 192 -9.44 6.90 -8.51
N ASN A 193 -9.82 5.63 -8.32
CA ASN A 193 -11.13 5.22 -7.78
C ASN A 193 -11.04 4.01 -6.84
N SER A 194 -10.60 4.21 -5.60
CA SER A 194 -10.80 3.23 -4.52
C SER A 194 -11.24 4.01 -3.29
N HIS A 195 -12.16 3.48 -2.49
CA HIS A 195 -12.43 3.97 -1.13
C HIS A 195 -11.15 4.15 -0.29
N LYS A 196 -10.00 3.57 -0.70
CA LYS A 196 -8.67 3.83 -0.13
C LYS A 196 -7.98 5.12 -0.55
N LYS A 197 -8.35 5.82 -1.63
CA LYS A 197 -7.95 7.23 -1.77
C LYS A 197 -8.55 8.05 -0.63
N TYR A 198 -9.77 7.75 -0.21
CA TYR A 198 -10.31 8.43 0.96
C TYR A 198 -9.56 8.10 2.27
N ALA A 199 -8.88 6.96 2.43
CA ALA A 199 -8.21 6.60 3.69
C ALA A 199 -6.69 6.85 3.71
N ALA A 200 -5.98 6.60 2.60
CA ALA A 200 -4.53 6.82 2.46
C ALA A 200 -4.20 8.23 1.95
N TRP A 201 -4.97 8.78 1.00
CA TRP A 201 -4.90 10.22 0.67
C TRP A 201 -5.52 11.10 1.77
N ARG A 202 -6.38 10.55 2.66
CA ARG A 202 -6.68 11.23 3.95
C ARG A 202 -5.39 11.47 4.74
N ARG A 203 -4.52 10.47 4.87
CA ARG A 203 -3.36 10.56 5.76
C ARG A 203 -2.25 11.49 5.26
N GLN A 204 -1.98 11.50 3.95
CA GLN A 204 -0.82 12.23 3.40
C GLN A 204 -1.16 13.47 2.56
N ASN A 205 -2.43 13.72 2.22
CA ASN A 205 -2.79 14.74 1.21
C ASN A 205 -4.13 15.46 1.49
N ASN A 206 -4.71 15.27 2.67
CA ASN A 206 -5.96 15.92 3.06
C ASN A 206 -5.68 16.94 4.15
N PHE A 207 -5.72 18.21 3.78
CA PHE A 207 -5.61 19.32 4.73
C PHE A 207 -6.50 19.12 5.96
N ARG A 208 -7.68 18.52 5.83
CA ARG A 208 -8.57 18.24 6.98
C ARG A 208 -8.00 17.24 7.97
N PHE A 209 -7.33 16.20 7.49
CA PHE A 209 -6.73 15.18 8.36
C PHE A 209 -5.49 15.73 9.04
N GLU A 210 -4.60 16.38 8.29
CA GLU A 210 -3.41 17.03 8.84
C GLU A 210 -3.80 18.13 9.84
N ILE A 211 -4.82 18.95 9.53
CA ILE A 211 -5.42 19.89 10.48
C ILE A 211 -5.93 19.14 11.71
N LYS A 212 -6.64 18.02 11.52
CA LYS A 212 -7.18 17.25 12.63
C LYS A 212 -6.09 16.73 13.57
N GLU A 213 -5.04 16.11 13.02
CA GLU A 213 -3.91 15.61 13.82
C GLU A 213 -3.21 16.73 14.57
N ARG A 214 -2.93 17.86 13.91
CA ARG A 214 -2.34 19.04 14.56
C ARG A 214 -3.26 19.58 15.65
N LEU A 215 -4.56 19.68 15.41
CA LEU A 215 -5.51 20.16 16.41
C LEU A 215 -5.65 19.19 17.59
N ASP A 216 -5.69 17.88 17.34
CA ASP A 216 -5.75 16.86 18.39
C ASP A 216 -4.50 16.95 19.29
N PHE A 217 -3.32 17.14 18.70
CA PHE A 217 -2.08 17.41 19.43
C PHE A 217 -2.15 18.73 20.23
N LEU A 218 -2.54 19.83 19.58
CA LEU A 218 -2.61 21.16 20.20
C LEU A 218 -3.62 21.23 21.35
N LEU A 219 -4.75 20.51 21.25
CA LEU A 219 -5.75 20.41 22.31
C LEU A 219 -5.19 19.79 23.60
N LYS A 220 -4.23 18.87 23.49
CA LYS A 220 -3.51 18.29 24.62
C LYS A 220 -2.43 19.24 25.16
N GLN A 221 -1.85 20.04 24.27
CA GLN A 221 -0.69 20.86 24.55
C GLN A 221 -0.98 22.34 24.76
N SER A 222 -2.22 22.74 25.08
CA SER A 222 -2.55 24.16 25.29
C SER A 222 -3.30 24.40 26.58
N ILE A 223 -2.94 25.44 27.34
CA ILE A 223 -3.60 25.80 28.62
C ILE A 223 -4.57 26.98 28.51
N SER A 224 -4.45 27.79 27.45
CA SER A 224 -5.29 28.96 27.21
C SER A 224 -5.55 29.15 25.73
N MET A 225 -6.54 29.99 25.39
CA MET A 225 -6.84 30.29 23.99
C MET A 225 -5.68 31.01 23.29
N GLU A 226 -4.93 31.83 24.03
CA GLU A 226 -3.78 32.54 23.47
C GLU A 226 -2.62 31.57 23.21
N ASP A 227 -2.34 30.69 24.17
CA ASP A 227 -1.36 29.62 24.01
C ASP A 227 -1.70 28.69 22.82
N PHE A 228 -2.97 28.28 22.72
CA PHE A 228 -3.46 27.48 21.59
C PHE A 228 -3.22 28.14 20.24
N LYS A 229 -3.46 29.45 20.12
CA LYS A 229 -3.19 30.21 18.88
C LYS A 229 -1.71 30.30 18.57
N MET A 230 -0.86 30.56 19.58
CA MET A 230 0.59 30.63 19.39
C MET A 230 1.16 29.29 18.90
N LYS A 231 0.75 28.19 19.53
CA LYS A 231 1.17 26.83 19.16
C LYS A 231 0.60 26.39 17.82
N ALA A 232 -0.64 26.75 17.51
CA ALA A 232 -1.23 26.54 16.18
C ALA A 232 -0.40 27.21 15.09
N LYS A 233 0.02 28.47 15.31
CA LYS A 233 0.91 29.19 14.38
C LYS A 233 2.27 28.50 14.24
N ALA A 234 2.85 27.99 15.34
CA ALA A 234 4.11 27.25 15.32
C ALA A 234 4.01 25.93 14.51
N LEU A 235 2.83 25.32 14.48
CA LEU A 235 2.47 24.19 13.62
C LEU A 235 1.83 24.61 12.30
N ASP A 236 2.07 25.84 11.81
CA ASP A 236 1.59 26.30 10.49
C ASP A 236 0.06 26.15 10.29
N VAL A 237 -0.73 26.21 11.37
CA VAL A 237 -2.21 26.19 11.35
C VAL A 237 -2.74 27.58 11.67
N GLN A 238 -3.41 28.19 10.69
CA GLN A 238 -4.18 29.42 10.86
C GLN A 238 -5.61 29.09 11.32
N ILE A 239 -6.10 29.85 12.29
CA ILE A 239 -7.42 29.67 12.89
C ILE A 239 -8.19 30.99 12.86
N ASP A 240 -9.44 30.95 12.39
CA ASP A 240 -10.37 32.08 12.36
C ASP A 240 -11.63 31.76 13.18
N PHE A 241 -11.85 32.52 14.25
CA PHE A 241 -12.96 32.39 15.18
C PHE A 241 -14.10 33.41 14.94
N SER A 242 -14.02 34.24 13.89
CA SER A 242 -14.90 35.41 13.71
C SER A 242 -16.33 35.07 13.23
N GLY A 243 -16.57 33.84 12.76
CA GLY A 243 -17.86 33.41 12.22
C GLY A 243 -18.58 32.36 13.06
N LYS A 244 -19.76 31.94 12.59
CA LYS A 244 -20.56 30.84 13.19
C LYS A 244 -19.77 29.53 13.37
N TYR A 245 -18.85 29.26 12.45
CA TYR A 245 -18.00 28.07 12.45
C TYR A 245 -16.55 28.52 12.58
N VAL A 246 -15.77 27.84 13.42
CA VAL A 246 -14.32 28.04 13.46
C VAL A 246 -13.73 27.52 12.15
N LYS A 247 -12.86 28.32 11.52
CA LYS A 247 -12.23 27.96 10.24
C LYS A 247 -10.74 27.75 10.42
N TYR A 248 -10.22 26.69 9.78
CA TYR A 248 -8.85 26.24 9.87
C TYR A 248 -8.18 26.20 8.49
N ARG A 249 -6.92 26.60 8.43
CA ARG A 249 -6.12 26.57 7.20
C ARG A 249 -4.67 26.21 7.51
N LEU A 250 -4.10 25.28 6.75
CA LEU A 250 -2.67 25.01 6.75
C LEU A 250 -1.94 26.04 5.90
N LEU A 251 -0.86 26.58 6.45
CA LEU A 251 0.00 27.58 5.80
C LEU A 251 1.12 26.94 4.98
N THR A 252 1.43 25.67 5.24
CA THR A 252 2.44 24.91 4.49
C THR A 252 1.81 24.05 3.39
N PRO A 253 2.53 23.85 2.27
CA PRO A 253 2.07 22.97 1.22
C PRO A 253 2.13 21.52 1.69
N LEU A 254 1.12 20.75 1.31
CA LEU A 254 1.07 19.31 1.45
C LEU A 254 1.26 18.72 0.05
N ASP A 255 2.33 17.93 -0.15
CA ASP A 255 2.69 17.35 -1.46
C ASP A 255 2.79 18.41 -2.59
N GLY A 256 3.46 19.52 -2.28
CA GLY A 256 3.64 20.64 -3.22
C GLY A 256 2.39 21.48 -3.50
N LYS A 257 1.26 21.23 -2.80
CA LYS A 257 0.00 21.98 -2.98
C LYS A 257 -0.38 22.75 -1.73
N LEU A 258 -0.81 24.01 -1.90
CA LEU A 258 -1.37 24.83 -0.83
C LEU A 258 -2.88 24.61 -0.68
N GLN A 259 -3.39 24.83 0.54
CA GLN A 259 -4.82 24.72 0.81
C GLN A 259 -5.59 25.85 0.13
N GLU A 260 -6.50 25.51 -0.78
CA GLU A 260 -7.29 26.53 -1.50
C GLU A 260 -8.38 27.17 -0.62
N ARG A 261 -9.13 26.35 0.15
CA ARG A 261 -10.28 26.78 0.97
C ARG A 261 -10.12 26.40 2.42
N ASN A 262 -10.54 27.28 3.33
CA ASN A 262 -10.53 26.99 4.77
C ASN A 262 -11.48 25.83 5.11
N THR A 263 -11.11 25.04 6.10
CA THR A 263 -11.92 23.92 6.62
C THR A 263 -12.69 24.38 7.85
N ARG A 264 -14.00 24.09 7.93
CA ARG A 264 -14.84 24.42 9.10
C ARG A 264 -14.78 23.33 10.17
N ASP A 265 -14.94 23.71 11.44
CA ASP A 265 -15.03 22.80 12.59
C ASP A 265 -16.08 21.69 12.45
N ASP A 266 -17.30 22.02 11.99
CA ASP A 266 -18.42 21.10 11.76
C ASP A 266 -18.15 20.02 10.69
N THR A 267 -17.14 20.27 9.88
CA THR A 267 -16.67 19.40 8.80
C THR A 267 -15.52 18.52 9.29
N LEU A 268 -14.77 18.98 10.29
CA LEU A 268 -13.73 18.20 10.98
C LEU A 268 -14.32 17.23 11.99
N SER A 269 -15.33 17.65 12.75
CA SER A 269 -16.00 16.81 13.75
C SER A 269 -17.49 17.10 13.85
N LYS A 270 -18.32 16.10 13.56
CA LYS A 270 -19.78 16.16 13.80
C LYS A 270 -20.14 16.24 15.28
N LYS A 271 -19.24 15.82 16.16
CA LYS A 271 -19.37 15.96 17.62
C LYS A 271 -18.91 17.34 18.13
N GLY A 272 -18.48 18.23 17.24
CA GLY A 272 -18.09 19.59 17.59
C GLY A 272 -16.77 19.70 18.37
N ILE A 273 -15.91 18.69 18.33
CA ILE A 273 -14.66 18.64 19.13
C ILE A 273 -13.80 19.91 18.94
N TYR A 274 -13.75 20.43 17.71
CA TYR A 274 -12.96 21.59 17.32
C TYR A 274 -13.77 22.90 17.28
N SER A 275 -14.91 22.96 17.96
CA SER A 275 -15.64 24.23 18.12
C SER A 275 -14.93 25.11 19.15
N LEU A 276 -15.14 26.43 19.08
CA LEU A 276 -14.57 27.38 20.05
C LEU A 276 -14.88 26.97 21.49
N GLU A 277 -16.13 26.62 21.76
CA GLU A 277 -16.60 26.25 23.10
C GLU A 277 -15.92 24.98 23.61
N ASN A 278 -15.80 23.94 22.77
CA ASN A 278 -15.20 22.67 23.18
C ASN A 278 -13.68 22.76 23.28
N ILE A 279 -13.02 23.56 22.42
CA ILE A 279 -11.60 23.88 22.59
C ILE A 279 -11.38 24.56 23.94
N GLN A 280 -12.17 25.61 24.26
CA GLN A 280 -12.06 26.29 25.55
C GLN A 280 -12.32 25.36 26.74
N LYS A 281 -13.31 24.48 26.65
CA LYS A 281 -13.58 23.46 27.68
C LYS A 281 -12.37 22.53 27.84
N ARG A 282 -11.82 22.02 26.75
CA ARG A 282 -10.73 21.04 26.77
C ARG A 282 -9.40 21.62 27.26
N ILE A 283 -9.02 22.82 26.83
CA ILE A 283 -7.72 23.42 27.18
C ILE A 283 -7.68 23.92 28.63
N ARG A 284 -8.82 24.35 29.19
CA ARG A 284 -8.93 24.76 30.62
C ARG A 284 -8.66 23.61 31.58
N LEU A 285 -8.72 22.37 31.10
CA LEU A 285 -8.43 21.19 31.88
C LEU A 285 -6.93 20.92 31.93
N ASN A 286 -6.13 21.49 31.02
CA ASN A 286 -4.68 21.29 31.02
C ASN A 286 -4.01 22.19 32.06
N GLN A 287 -3.10 21.60 32.84
CA GLN A 287 -2.26 22.28 33.84
C GLN A 287 -0.81 22.38 33.36
N VAL A 288 -0.28 21.30 32.78
CA VAL A 288 1.08 21.23 32.23
C VAL A 288 1.04 20.88 30.75
N VAL A 289 1.85 21.59 29.97
CA VAL A 289 1.98 21.49 28.51
C VAL A 289 3.41 21.86 28.10
N TYR A 290 3.84 21.44 26.91
CA TYR A 290 5.13 21.86 26.36
C TYR A 290 5.14 23.34 25.95
N ASP A 291 6.33 23.94 25.91
CA ASP A 291 6.54 25.30 25.40
C ASP A 291 6.38 25.39 23.88
N VAL A 292 6.00 26.59 23.40
CA VAL A 292 5.74 26.86 21.98
C VAL A 292 6.93 26.49 21.08
N SER A 293 8.16 26.66 21.56
CA SER A 293 9.39 26.33 20.83
C SER A 293 9.56 24.83 20.55
N GLU A 294 9.02 23.96 21.40
CA GLU A 294 9.18 22.50 21.27
C GLU A 294 8.07 21.83 20.46
N ILE A 295 6.92 22.49 20.31
CA ILE A 295 5.70 21.90 19.71
C ILE A 295 5.95 21.30 18.33
N ARG A 296 6.76 21.94 17.48
CA ARG A 296 7.04 21.46 16.12
C ARG A 296 7.80 20.13 16.13
N GLU A 297 8.87 20.06 16.92
CA GLU A 297 9.69 18.85 17.05
C GLU A 297 8.89 17.71 17.69
N ARG A 298 8.15 18.01 18.77
CA ARG A 298 7.31 17.02 19.48
C ARG A 298 6.24 16.44 18.57
N TYR A 299 5.55 17.28 17.80
CA TYR A 299 4.55 16.83 16.82
C TYR A 299 5.17 15.93 15.74
N GLN A 300 6.36 16.29 15.24
CA GLN A 300 7.06 15.50 14.25
C GLN A 300 7.46 14.13 14.80
N ASN A 301 8.01 14.08 16.02
CA ASN A 301 8.35 12.83 16.71
C ASN A 301 7.13 11.93 16.95
N GLU A 302 5.97 12.51 17.31
CA GLU A 302 4.71 11.76 17.49
C GLU A 302 4.19 11.21 16.15
N LYS A 303 4.32 11.99 15.07
CA LYS A 303 3.96 11.59 13.71
C LYS A 303 4.81 10.42 13.23
N GLU A 304 6.13 10.49 13.41
CA GLU A 304 7.05 9.41 13.03
C GLU A 304 6.76 8.11 13.78
N LYS A 305 6.51 8.18 15.10
CA LYS A 305 6.09 7.02 15.89
C LYS A 305 4.79 6.39 15.38
N THR A 306 3.86 7.21 14.90
CA THR A 306 2.56 6.76 14.36
C THR A 306 2.68 6.23 12.93
N GLU A 307 3.61 6.76 12.13
CA GLU A 307 3.89 6.30 10.77
C GLU A 307 4.62 4.94 10.76
N ILE A 308 5.52 4.71 11.72
CA ILE A 308 6.20 3.44 11.97
C ILE A 308 5.23 2.38 12.56
N ASP A 309 4.03 2.79 13.02
CA ASP A 309 3.06 1.87 13.59
C ASP A 309 2.48 0.92 12.52
N PHE A 310 2.83 -0.36 12.62
CA PHE A 310 2.36 -1.45 11.77
C PHE A 310 1.21 -2.20 12.43
N GLU A 311 0.30 -2.75 11.63
CA GLU A 311 -0.77 -3.64 12.13
C GLU A 311 -0.38 -5.10 11.97
N LEU A 312 0.36 -5.43 10.90
CA LEU A 312 0.83 -6.76 10.55
C LEU A 312 2.33 -6.72 10.30
N LYS A 313 3.09 -7.60 10.97
CA LYS A 313 4.49 -7.89 10.68
C LYS A 313 4.61 -9.35 10.28
N LEU A 314 5.37 -9.65 9.23
CA LEU A 314 5.72 -11.02 8.87
C LEU A 314 7.13 -11.07 8.30
N GLU A 315 7.77 -12.22 8.46
CA GLU A 315 9.03 -12.55 7.79
C GLU A 315 8.74 -13.16 6.42
N VAL A 316 9.54 -12.74 5.44
CA VAL A 316 9.53 -13.22 4.06
C VAL A 316 10.92 -13.74 3.76
N GLU A 317 10.99 -14.96 3.28
CA GLU A 317 12.26 -15.63 2.98
C GLU A 317 12.79 -15.17 1.62
N ALA A 318 14.12 -15.19 1.47
CA ALA A 318 14.78 -14.69 0.27
C ALA A 318 14.25 -15.30 -1.04
N TRP A 319 13.88 -16.59 -1.03
CA TRP A 319 13.36 -17.28 -2.22
C TRP A 319 11.97 -16.79 -2.67
N GLN A 320 11.21 -16.12 -1.81
CA GLN A 320 9.91 -15.54 -2.17
C GLN A 320 10.06 -14.20 -2.93
N VAL A 321 11.27 -13.61 -2.89
CA VAL A 321 11.58 -12.34 -3.56
C VAL A 321 12.01 -12.63 -4.99
N GLU A 322 11.21 -12.18 -5.95
CA GLU A 322 11.54 -12.22 -7.39
C GLU A 322 12.67 -11.24 -7.72
N SER A 323 12.64 -10.05 -7.13
CA SER A 323 13.66 -9.01 -7.32
C SER A 323 13.56 -7.91 -6.27
N GLU A 324 14.67 -7.22 -6.06
CA GLU A 324 14.80 -6.04 -5.20
C GLU A 324 15.11 -4.81 -6.08
N THR A 325 14.37 -3.73 -5.88
CA THR A 325 14.54 -2.45 -6.58
C THR A 325 14.58 -1.30 -5.58
N THR A 326 14.93 -0.09 -6.05
CA THR A 326 14.86 1.12 -5.20
C THR A 326 13.45 1.43 -4.71
N ASN A 327 12.42 0.91 -5.38
CA ASN A 327 11.02 1.12 -4.99
C ASN A 327 10.51 0.08 -3.99
N GLY A 328 11.22 -1.04 -3.79
CA GLY A 328 10.88 -2.08 -2.83
C GLY A 328 11.23 -3.49 -3.30
N ILE A 329 10.50 -4.49 -2.83
CA ILE A 329 10.69 -5.89 -3.24
C ILE A 329 9.48 -6.40 -4.03
N TYR A 330 9.74 -7.09 -5.13
CA TYR A 330 8.73 -7.83 -5.86
C TYR A 330 8.65 -9.25 -5.31
N LEU A 331 7.47 -9.64 -4.82
CA LEU A 331 7.22 -10.96 -4.25
C LEU A 331 6.38 -11.81 -5.20
N GLN A 332 6.77 -13.06 -5.39
CA GLN A 332 5.90 -14.06 -6.01
C GLN A 332 4.92 -14.61 -4.99
N MET A 333 3.65 -14.67 -5.39
CA MET A 333 2.57 -15.12 -4.53
C MET A 333 1.65 -16.05 -5.30
N ASP A 334 1.51 -17.27 -4.78
CA ASP A 334 0.55 -18.27 -5.24
C ASP A 334 -0.77 -18.00 -4.54
N TYR A 335 -1.88 -18.00 -5.25
CA TYR A 335 -3.22 -17.85 -4.68
C TYR A 335 -4.18 -18.92 -5.23
N GLY A 336 -3.63 -20.05 -5.67
CA GLY A 336 -4.33 -21.24 -6.14
C GLY A 336 -3.39 -22.21 -6.87
N VAL A 337 -3.87 -23.41 -7.20
CA VAL A 337 -3.07 -24.52 -7.77
C VAL A 337 -2.34 -24.15 -9.07
N PHE A 338 -2.84 -23.18 -9.82
CA PHE A 338 -2.22 -22.66 -11.06
C PHE A 338 -2.33 -21.15 -11.18
N ASN A 339 -2.36 -20.43 -10.06
CA ASN A 339 -2.44 -18.98 -10.10
C ASN A 339 -1.35 -18.38 -9.22
N SER A 340 -0.27 -17.94 -9.85
CA SER A 340 0.76 -17.11 -9.26
C SER A 340 0.61 -15.67 -9.73
N GLY A 341 1.25 -14.75 -9.02
CA GLY A 341 1.40 -13.38 -9.48
C GLY A 341 2.40 -12.62 -8.64
N THR A 342 2.88 -11.52 -9.19
CA THR A 342 3.87 -10.65 -8.55
C THR A 342 3.16 -9.47 -7.87
N ILE A 343 3.60 -9.13 -6.66
CA ILE A 343 3.21 -7.91 -5.94
C ILE A 343 4.46 -7.09 -5.61
N LEU A 344 4.36 -5.76 -5.68
CA LEU A 344 5.40 -4.86 -5.15
C LEU A 344 5.07 -4.48 -3.70
N ILE A 345 5.97 -4.80 -2.78
CA ILE A 345 5.95 -4.24 -1.41
C ILE A 345 6.90 -3.04 -1.39
N PRO A 346 6.40 -1.81 -1.13
CA PRO A 346 7.22 -0.61 -1.15
C PRO A 346 8.39 -0.65 -0.16
N ALA A 347 9.53 -0.05 -0.52
CA ALA A 347 10.75 -0.04 0.29
C ALA A 347 10.54 0.43 1.73
N HIS A 348 9.71 1.46 1.96
CA HIS A 348 9.39 1.97 3.31
C HIS A 348 8.59 0.98 4.19
N LYS A 349 8.26 -0.21 3.69
CA LYS A 349 7.55 -1.28 4.39
C LYS A 349 8.40 -2.53 4.55
N VAL A 350 9.69 -2.47 4.23
CA VAL A 350 10.58 -3.63 4.12
C VAL A 350 11.87 -3.34 4.87
N ASP A 351 12.23 -4.22 5.80
CA ASP A 351 13.55 -4.25 6.43
C ASP A 351 14.26 -5.53 5.98
N LYS A 352 15.48 -5.40 5.46
CA LYS A 352 16.33 -6.54 5.08
C LYS A 352 17.13 -7.01 6.29
N LEU A 353 17.11 -8.32 6.54
CA LEU A 353 17.80 -8.97 7.65
C LEU A 353 19.20 -9.45 7.24
N GLU A 354 20.09 -9.61 8.23
CA GLU A 354 21.47 -10.06 8.01
C GLU A 354 21.55 -11.45 7.37
N ASN A 355 20.55 -12.30 7.62
CA ASN A 355 20.44 -13.64 7.03
C ASN A 355 19.93 -13.64 5.58
N GLY A 356 19.62 -12.48 5.00
CA GLY A 356 19.09 -12.32 3.65
C GLY A 356 17.56 -12.38 3.54
N ASN A 357 16.84 -12.67 4.63
CA ASN A 357 15.38 -12.58 4.70
C ASN A 357 14.91 -11.13 4.87
N TYR A 358 13.60 -10.92 4.89
CA TYR A 358 12.98 -9.61 4.98
C TYR A 358 11.89 -9.60 6.04
N HIS A 359 11.81 -8.53 6.83
CA HIS A 359 10.60 -8.19 7.55
C HIS A 359 9.76 -7.24 6.71
N ILE A 360 8.47 -7.56 6.55
CA ILE A 360 7.53 -6.65 5.91
C ILE A 360 6.46 -6.17 6.89
N PHE A 361 6.12 -4.89 6.78
CA PHE A 361 5.20 -4.18 7.67
C PHE A 361 3.99 -3.69 6.90
N LEU A 362 2.83 -4.28 7.17
CA LEU A 362 1.60 -4.01 6.43
C LEU A 362 0.51 -3.48 7.38
N LYS A 363 -0.41 -2.70 6.84
CA LYS A 363 -1.70 -2.42 7.49
C LYS A 363 -2.77 -3.32 6.89
N GLU A 364 -3.75 -3.73 7.67
CA GLU A 364 -4.87 -4.56 7.22
C GLU A 364 -5.56 -3.96 6.00
N LYS A 365 -5.73 -2.64 6.07
CA LYS A 365 -6.32 -1.80 5.04
C LYS A 365 -5.27 -1.21 4.10
N ASP A 366 -4.17 -1.90 3.80
CA ASP A 366 -3.32 -1.59 2.64
C ASP A 366 -3.80 -2.33 1.39
N TYR A 367 -3.66 -1.73 0.20
CA TYR A 367 -3.97 -2.43 -1.07
C TYR A 367 -2.69 -2.57 -1.87
N PHE A 368 -2.42 -3.79 -2.30
CA PHE A 368 -1.30 -4.13 -3.19
C PHE A 368 -1.84 -4.56 -4.54
N TYR A 369 -1.18 -4.17 -5.62
CA TYR A 369 -1.59 -4.55 -6.97
C TYR A 369 -0.91 -5.86 -7.35
N LEU A 370 -1.73 -6.89 -7.58
CA LEU A 370 -1.30 -8.19 -8.05
C LEU A 370 -1.27 -8.19 -9.58
N MET A 371 -0.11 -8.53 -10.12
CA MET A 371 0.13 -8.71 -11.56
C MET A 371 0.32 -10.19 -11.83
N ASN A 372 -0.57 -10.79 -12.61
CA ASN A 372 -0.42 -12.16 -13.07
C ASN A 372 0.33 -12.12 -14.42
N PRO A 373 1.51 -12.76 -14.52
CA PRO A 373 2.36 -12.64 -15.69
C PRO A 373 1.78 -13.30 -16.94
N ASP A 374 1.02 -14.37 -16.78
CA ASP A 374 0.46 -15.16 -17.88
C ASP A 374 -0.94 -14.67 -18.29
N HIS A 375 -1.65 -14.05 -17.35
CA HIS A 375 -3.06 -13.72 -17.45
C HIS A 375 -3.33 -12.30 -16.94
N SER A 376 -2.93 -11.29 -17.71
CA SER A 376 -3.11 -9.87 -17.32
C SER A 376 -4.59 -9.49 -17.06
N GLU A 377 -5.56 -10.26 -17.58
CA GLU A 377 -6.98 -10.15 -17.26
C GLU A 377 -7.29 -10.37 -15.77
N LYS A 378 -6.48 -11.18 -15.06
CA LYS A 378 -6.61 -11.50 -13.64
C LYS A 378 -5.99 -10.44 -12.71
N ASN A 379 -5.28 -9.43 -13.23
CA ASN A 379 -4.66 -8.38 -12.43
C ASN A 379 -5.68 -7.60 -11.59
N ARG A 380 -5.43 -7.48 -10.28
CA ARG A 380 -6.38 -6.92 -9.31
C ARG A 380 -5.69 -6.36 -8.07
N TYR A 381 -6.43 -5.61 -7.26
CA TYR A 381 -5.93 -5.20 -5.94
C TYR A 381 -6.27 -6.25 -4.88
N MET A 382 -5.34 -6.46 -3.95
CA MET A 382 -5.49 -7.33 -2.78
C MET A 382 -5.28 -6.54 -1.49
N MET A 383 -5.98 -6.92 -0.42
CA MET A 383 -5.81 -6.30 0.89
C MET A 383 -4.53 -6.76 1.57
N GLY A 384 -3.96 -5.93 2.43
CA GLY A 384 -2.78 -6.26 3.23
C GLY A 384 -2.99 -7.50 4.09
N THR A 385 -4.19 -7.69 4.66
CA THR A 385 -4.56 -8.94 5.35
C THR A 385 -4.48 -10.16 4.44
N THR A 386 -4.89 -10.05 3.18
CA THR A 386 -4.85 -11.17 2.23
C THR A 386 -3.43 -11.45 1.78
N VAL A 387 -2.63 -10.41 1.52
CA VAL A 387 -1.21 -10.54 1.17
C VAL A 387 -0.43 -11.21 2.31
N ALA A 388 -0.58 -10.72 3.54
CA ALA A 388 0.10 -11.29 4.71
C ALA A 388 -0.23 -12.77 4.87
N LYS A 389 -1.52 -13.14 4.80
CA LYS A 389 -1.99 -14.53 4.89
C LYS A 389 -1.41 -15.42 3.81
N GLN A 390 -1.34 -14.93 2.58
CA GLN A 390 -0.87 -15.75 1.48
C GLN A 390 0.65 -15.99 1.54
N LEU A 391 1.42 -14.97 1.88
CA LEU A 391 2.87 -15.08 2.06
C LEU A 391 3.22 -16.00 3.23
N ALA A 392 2.56 -15.82 4.38
CA ALA A 392 2.67 -16.67 5.56
C ALA A 392 2.31 -18.14 5.28
N LYS A 393 1.33 -18.37 4.41
CA LYS A 393 0.94 -19.71 3.98
C LYS A 393 2.00 -20.40 3.12
N GLN A 394 2.72 -19.64 2.28
CA GLN A 394 3.75 -20.19 1.39
C GLN A 394 5.02 -20.60 2.14
N ASN A 395 5.44 -19.83 3.14
CA ASN A 395 6.68 -20.07 3.88
C ASN A 395 6.45 -20.67 5.29
N GLY A 396 5.21 -20.83 5.72
CA GLY A 396 4.87 -21.34 7.05
C GLY A 396 5.13 -20.35 8.20
N GLN A 397 5.52 -19.11 7.90
CA GLN A 397 5.81 -18.08 8.91
C GLN A 397 4.52 -17.55 9.54
N VAL A 398 4.61 -17.12 10.79
CA VAL A 398 3.45 -16.58 11.53
C VAL A 398 3.34 -15.07 11.34
N ILE A 399 2.11 -14.60 11.13
CA ILE A 399 1.80 -13.17 11.09
C ILE A 399 1.72 -12.65 12.51
N VAL A 400 2.52 -11.63 12.83
CA VAL A 400 2.43 -10.89 14.09
C VAL A 400 1.45 -9.74 13.92
N THR A 401 0.30 -9.82 14.59
CA THR A 401 -0.68 -8.73 14.67
C THR A 401 -0.42 -7.83 15.86
N LYS A 402 -0.37 -6.52 15.64
CA LYS A 402 -0.35 -5.54 16.73
C LYS A 402 -1.78 -5.26 17.16
N ASN A 403 -2.09 -5.57 18.41
CA ASN A 403 -3.40 -5.24 18.97
C ASN A 403 -3.54 -3.71 19.20
N PRO A 404 -4.63 -3.07 18.75
CA PRO A 404 -4.81 -1.61 18.83
C PRO A 404 -4.80 -1.06 20.26
N TYR A 405 -5.16 -1.88 21.25
CA TYR A 405 -5.14 -1.48 22.66
C TYR A 405 -3.72 -1.17 23.15
N ILE A 406 -2.70 -1.80 22.58
CA ILE A 406 -1.28 -1.56 22.91
C ILE A 406 -0.90 -0.10 22.65
N SER A 407 -1.14 0.42 21.44
CA SER A 407 -0.79 1.82 21.11
C SER A 407 -1.50 2.80 22.03
N SER A 408 -2.81 2.57 22.28
CA SER A 408 -3.59 3.47 23.12
C SER A 408 -3.17 3.47 24.59
N MET A 409 -2.72 2.32 25.13
CA MET A 409 -2.19 2.25 26.49
C MET A 409 -0.83 2.95 26.61
N LYS A 410 0.08 2.72 25.64
CA LYS A 410 1.37 3.43 25.61
C LYS A 410 1.21 4.95 25.61
N GLU A 411 0.27 5.46 24.81
CA GLU A 411 -0.05 6.88 24.75
C GLU A 411 -0.51 7.42 26.11
N LEU A 412 -1.41 6.71 26.79
CA LEU A 412 -1.88 7.12 28.11
C LEU A 412 -0.80 7.07 29.18
N ILE A 413 0.08 6.07 29.16
CA ILE A 413 1.24 6.00 30.07
C ILE A 413 2.19 7.18 29.83
N GLN A 414 2.43 7.54 28.57
CA GLN A 414 3.27 8.68 28.24
C GLN A 414 2.63 10.00 28.71
N GLU A 415 1.32 10.19 28.49
CA GLU A 415 0.57 11.33 29.03
C GLU A 415 0.66 11.36 30.57
N PHE A 416 0.58 10.20 31.23
CA PHE A 416 0.63 10.09 32.68
C PHE A 416 2.02 10.40 33.24
N ASN A 417 3.06 9.76 32.71
CA ASN A 417 4.45 10.01 33.11
C ASN A 417 4.79 11.49 32.93
N PHE A 418 4.35 12.09 31.83
CA PHE A 418 4.55 13.52 31.60
C PHE A 418 3.96 14.39 32.72
N LEU A 419 2.74 14.10 33.20
CA LEU A 419 2.16 14.84 34.34
C LEU A 419 2.96 14.62 35.63
N VAL A 420 3.35 13.38 35.91
CA VAL A 420 4.12 13.03 37.12
C VAL A 420 5.49 13.70 37.14
N ASP A 421 6.20 13.70 36.01
CA ASP A 421 7.53 14.31 35.85
C ASP A 421 7.50 15.83 36.05
N HIS A 422 6.34 16.46 35.87
CA HIS A 422 6.12 17.89 36.11
C HIS A 422 5.36 18.15 37.43
N ASP A 423 5.42 17.21 38.38
CA ASP A 423 4.83 17.28 39.71
C ASP A 423 3.30 17.49 39.76
N VAL A 424 2.59 17.23 38.66
CA VAL A 424 1.13 17.20 38.63
C VAL A 424 0.66 15.83 39.09
N ARG A 425 0.22 15.75 40.34
CA ARG A 425 -0.27 14.50 40.99
C ARG A 425 -1.74 14.57 41.40
N ASN A 426 -2.42 15.68 41.13
CA ASN A 426 -3.84 15.90 41.46
C ASN A 426 -4.48 16.98 40.57
N GLY A 427 -5.81 17.06 40.62
CA GLY A 427 -6.60 18.07 39.93
C GLY A 427 -7.20 17.58 38.61
N LYS A 428 -8.05 18.41 38.00
CA LYS A 428 -8.95 17.98 36.91
C LYS A 428 -8.25 17.29 35.73
N GLN A 429 -7.06 17.74 35.31
CA GLN A 429 -6.30 17.11 34.22
C GLN A 429 -5.91 15.67 34.57
N PHE A 430 -5.44 15.49 35.81
CA PHE A 430 -4.96 14.23 36.32
C PHE A 430 -6.14 13.27 36.55
N ASP A 431 -7.24 13.77 37.13
CA ASP A 431 -8.44 12.97 37.41
C ASP A 431 -9.09 12.45 36.11
N GLU A 432 -9.19 13.29 35.07
CA GLU A 432 -9.71 12.85 33.76
C GLU A 432 -8.78 11.86 33.05
N LEU A 433 -7.47 12.03 33.19
CA LEU A 433 -6.50 11.09 32.65
C LEU A 433 -6.61 9.74 33.37
N GLU A 434 -6.77 9.76 34.70
CA GLU A 434 -6.98 8.58 35.54
C GLU A 434 -8.28 7.85 35.15
N GLU A 435 -9.38 8.56 34.91
CA GLU A 435 -10.64 7.98 34.43
C GLU A 435 -10.48 7.33 33.05
N ARG A 436 -9.84 8.03 32.08
CA ARG A 436 -9.52 7.48 30.75
C ARG A 436 -8.66 6.23 30.85
N PHE A 437 -7.67 6.25 31.74
CA PHE A 437 -6.76 5.14 31.97
C PHE A 437 -7.51 3.91 32.52
N ASN A 438 -8.31 4.09 33.58
CA ASN A 438 -9.12 3.03 34.17
C ASN A 438 -10.13 2.44 33.16
N GLN A 439 -10.78 3.30 32.37
CA GLN A 439 -11.68 2.86 31.31
C GLN A 439 -10.92 2.04 30.25
N LYS A 440 -9.74 2.48 29.84
CA LYS A 440 -8.91 1.75 28.86
C LYS A 440 -8.41 0.41 29.39
N ILE A 441 -8.08 0.32 30.69
CA ILE A 441 -7.76 -0.95 31.35
C ILE A 441 -8.93 -1.92 31.22
N LYS A 442 -10.14 -1.48 31.59
CA LYS A 442 -11.34 -2.30 31.54
C LYS A 442 -11.65 -2.80 30.11
N GLU A 443 -11.51 -1.92 29.13
CA GLU A 443 -11.69 -2.31 27.72
C GLU A 443 -10.63 -3.32 27.25
N THR A 444 -9.38 -3.18 27.71
CA THR A 444 -8.29 -4.09 27.35
C THR A 444 -8.48 -5.47 27.99
N ASP A 445 -8.87 -5.54 29.26
CA ASP A 445 -9.23 -6.80 29.93
C ASP A 445 -10.38 -7.52 29.22
N GLN A 446 -11.40 -6.77 28.79
CA GLN A 446 -12.49 -7.33 27.98
C GLN A 446 -12.01 -7.86 26.63
N GLU A 447 -11.04 -7.19 25.99
CA GLU A 447 -10.48 -7.66 24.73
C GLU A 447 -9.64 -8.94 24.92
N LEU A 448 -8.83 -9.02 25.99
CA LEU A 448 -8.11 -10.25 26.36
C LEU A 448 -9.08 -11.43 26.57
N LYS A 449 -10.22 -11.21 27.24
CA LYS A 449 -11.27 -12.23 27.41
C LYS A 449 -11.88 -12.67 26.08
N LYS A 450 -12.18 -11.75 25.17
CA LYS A 450 -12.68 -12.11 23.83
C LYS A 450 -11.66 -12.91 23.03
N LEU A 451 -10.37 -12.57 23.13
CA LEU A 451 -9.29 -13.33 22.49
C LEU A 451 -9.22 -14.75 23.06
N ASP A 452 -9.41 -14.91 24.38
CA ASP A 452 -9.53 -16.22 25.03
C ASP A 452 -10.70 -17.04 24.51
N ASP A 453 -11.91 -16.45 24.49
CA ASP A 453 -13.10 -17.12 23.97
C ASP A 453 -12.89 -17.57 22.52
N ARG A 454 -12.26 -16.73 21.71
CA ARG A 454 -11.94 -17.04 20.31
C ARG A 454 -10.93 -18.17 20.17
N LEU A 455 -9.87 -18.19 20.99
CA LEU A 455 -8.90 -19.28 21.02
C LEU A 455 -9.55 -20.60 21.44
N VAL A 456 -10.46 -20.59 22.42
CA VAL A 456 -11.22 -21.77 22.82
C VAL A 456 -12.03 -22.32 21.66
N GLN A 457 -12.74 -21.47 20.92
CA GLN A 457 -13.52 -21.91 19.75
C GLN A 457 -12.62 -22.52 18.67
N LEU A 458 -11.47 -21.91 18.37
CA LEU A 458 -10.55 -22.42 17.35
C LEU A 458 -9.91 -23.74 17.77
N ARG A 459 -9.54 -23.91 19.05
CA ARG A 459 -9.00 -25.18 19.57
C ARG A 459 -10.03 -26.30 19.54
N LYS A 460 -11.32 -26.00 19.77
CA LYS A 460 -12.39 -26.98 19.57
C LYS A 460 -12.47 -27.44 18.11
N ILE A 461 -12.35 -26.51 17.17
CA ILE A 461 -12.31 -26.82 15.73
C ILE A 461 -11.07 -27.68 15.40
N GLU A 462 -9.89 -27.29 15.88
CA GLU A 462 -8.65 -28.07 15.66
C GLU A 462 -8.76 -29.49 16.25
N GLY A 463 -9.32 -29.63 17.45
CA GLY A 463 -9.59 -30.93 18.06
C GLY A 463 -10.56 -31.77 17.23
N GLY A 464 -11.61 -31.16 16.68
CA GLY A 464 -12.53 -31.82 15.75
C GLY A 464 -11.82 -32.35 14.49
N PHE A 465 -10.94 -31.56 13.88
CA PHE A 465 -10.13 -32.03 12.75
C PHE A 465 -9.19 -33.17 13.14
N LEU A 466 -8.51 -33.06 14.28
CA LEU A 466 -7.61 -34.11 14.77
C LEU A 466 -8.35 -35.43 15.00
N SER A 467 -9.51 -35.41 15.65
CA SER A 467 -10.32 -36.62 15.89
C SER A 467 -10.79 -37.30 14.61
N LEU A 468 -11.02 -36.56 13.52
CA LEU A 468 -11.32 -37.17 12.21
C LEU A 468 -10.13 -37.95 11.64
N GLU A 469 -8.90 -37.53 11.95
CA GLU A 469 -7.68 -38.17 11.47
C GLU A 469 -7.23 -39.34 12.35
N THR A 470 -7.41 -39.22 13.68
CA THR A 470 -6.83 -40.16 14.65
C THR A 470 -7.83 -41.14 15.26
N ASP A 471 -9.12 -40.78 15.35
CA ASP A 471 -10.12 -41.52 16.14
C ASP A 471 -11.39 -41.85 15.31
N PRO A 472 -11.38 -42.96 14.54
CA PRO A 472 -12.51 -43.34 13.68
C PRO A 472 -13.85 -43.44 14.43
N GLU A 473 -13.82 -43.87 15.69
CA GLU A 473 -15.00 -44.02 16.54
C GLU A 473 -15.71 -42.69 16.85
N ASN A 474 -14.97 -41.58 16.85
CA ASN A 474 -15.48 -40.23 17.13
C ASN A 474 -15.81 -39.42 15.87
N SER A 475 -15.66 -40.03 14.68
CA SER A 475 -15.74 -39.32 13.40
C SER A 475 -17.10 -38.63 13.15
N LEU A 476 -18.22 -39.27 13.55
CA LEU A 476 -19.56 -38.70 13.38
C LEU A 476 -19.79 -37.46 14.26
N VAL A 477 -19.31 -37.49 15.51
CA VAL A 477 -19.45 -36.37 16.45
C VAL A 477 -18.56 -35.21 16.03
N ALA A 478 -17.32 -35.51 15.64
CA ALA A 478 -16.38 -34.52 15.10
C ALA A 478 -16.92 -33.84 13.83
N SER A 479 -17.52 -34.62 12.91
CA SER A 479 -18.12 -34.09 11.68
C SER A 479 -19.25 -33.09 11.97
N ARG A 480 -20.19 -33.44 12.87
CA ARG A 480 -21.30 -32.54 13.26
C ARG A 480 -20.81 -31.26 13.92
N LEU A 481 -19.81 -31.37 14.80
CA LEU A 481 -19.21 -30.21 15.45
C LEU A 481 -18.58 -29.26 14.42
N LEU A 482 -17.86 -29.80 13.43
CA LEU A 482 -17.24 -29.01 12.37
C LEU A 482 -18.28 -28.39 11.43
N GLU A 483 -19.37 -29.08 11.11
CA GLU A 483 -20.48 -28.52 10.32
C GLU A 483 -21.11 -27.28 10.95
N GLU A 484 -21.22 -27.25 12.29
CA GLU A 484 -21.78 -26.11 13.02
C GLU A 484 -20.78 -24.94 13.14
N LEU A 485 -19.51 -25.26 13.35
CA LEU A 485 -18.50 -24.25 13.72
C LEU A 485 -17.65 -23.73 12.55
N VAL A 486 -17.62 -24.45 11.42
CA VAL A 486 -16.63 -24.23 10.36
C VAL A 486 -17.30 -24.07 8.99
N LYS A 487 -16.77 -23.15 8.18
CA LYS A 487 -17.21 -23.00 6.79
C LYS A 487 -16.69 -24.15 5.92
N PRO A 488 -17.49 -24.63 4.95
CA PRO A 488 -17.03 -25.64 4.00
C PRO A 488 -15.71 -25.26 3.32
N GLY A 489 -14.78 -26.20 3.26
CA GLY A 489 -13.46 -26.01 2.61
C GLY A 489 -12.37 -25.39 3.49
N THR A 490 -12.64 -25.14 4.77
CA THR A 490 -11.60 -24.73 5.74
C THR A 490 -10.68 -25.91 6.04
N LYS A 491 -9.36 -25.69 6.00
CA LYS A 491 -8.37 -26.72 6.31
C LYS A 491 -7.86 -26.61 7.75
N ARG A 492 -7.36 -27.71 8.29
CA ARG A 492 -6.77 -27.78 9.64
C ARG A 492 -5.58 -26.82 9.78
N GLU A 493 -4.72 -26.74 8.76
CA GLU A 493 -3.52 -25.89 8.78
C GLU A 493 -3.90 -24.41 8.88
N ASP A 494 -4.99 -23.99 8.23
CA ASP A 494 -5.47 -22.61 8.29
C ASP A 494 -5.94 -22.25 9.72
N ILE A 495 -6.53 -23.21 10.45
CA ILE A 495 -6.93 -23.04 11.86
C ILE A 495 -5.71 -22.99 12.78
N GLN A 496 -4.72 -23.86 12.55
CA GLN A 496 -3.47 -23.87 13.32
C GLN A 496 -2.70 -22.55 13.24
N GLN A 497 -2.55 -22.01 12.02
CA GLN A 497 -1.94 -20.69 11.82
C GLN A 497 -2.70 -19.59 12.56
N LEU A 498 -4.04 -19.63 12.53
CA LEU A 498 -4.86 -18.63 13.22
C LEU A 498 -4.73 -18.74 14.76
N ILE A 499 -4.64 -19.96 15.30
CA ILE A 499 -4.39 -20.19 16.73
C ILE A 499 -3.03 -19.63 17.13
N GLN A 500 -1.97 -19.92 16.36
CA GLN A 500 -0.64 -19.38 16.62
C GLN A 500 -0.63 -17.85 16.59
N GLN A 501 -1.21 -17.25 15.55
CA GLN A 501 -1.35 -15.79 15.42
C GLN A 501 -2.04 -15.17 16.64
N LEU A 502 -3.22 -15.67 17.01
CA LEU A 502 -3.98 -15.12 18.15
C LEU A 502 -3.29 -15.37 19.49
N THR A 503 -2.54 -16.46 19.61
CA THR A 503 -1.76 -16.76 20.82
C THR A 503 -0.63 -15.74 21.00
N ILE A 504 0.10 -15.43 19.92
CA ILE A 504 1.15 -14.40 19.94
C ILE A 504 0.54 -13.03 20.23
N GLU A 505 -0.52 -12.63 19.51
CA GLU A 505 -1.20 -11.35 19.71
C GLU A 505 -1.66 -11.17 21.15
N LYS A 506 -2.34 -12.20 21.70
CA LYS A 506 -2.80 -12.20 23.09
C LYS A 506 -1.61 -12.11 24.06
N GLY A 507 -0.55 -12.89 23.83
CA GLY A 507 0.64 -12.89 24.68
C GLY A 507 1.26 -11.50 24.79
N VAL A 508 1.51 -10.86 23.64
CA VAL A 508 2.06 -9.49 23.58
C VAL A 508 1.14 -8.47 24.23
N LEU A 509 -0.18 -8.55 23.97
CA LEU A 509 -1.14 -7.65 24.61
C LEU A 509 -1.17 -7.84 26.13
N LYS A 510 -1.15 -9.09 26.60
CA LYS A 510 -1.18 -9.44 28.02
C LYS A 510 0.07 -8.95 28.75
N GLU A 511 1.25 -9.22 28.21
CA GLU A 511 2.53 -8.73 28.76
C GLU A 511 2.49 -7.20 28.88
N HIS A 512 2.11 -6.52 27.80
CA HIS A 512 2.04 -5.07 27.81
C HIS A 512 1.00 -4.53 28.81
N PHE A 513 -0.15 -5.22 28.94
CA PHE A 513 -1.19 -4.88 29.90
C PHE A 513 -0.71 -5.07 31.35
N GLU A 514 -0.04 -6.17 31.66
CA GLU A 514 0.54 -6.46 32.98
C GLU A 514 1.62 -5.44 33.36
N ASP A 515 2.52 -5.11 32.43
CA ASP A 515 3.52 -4.05 32.62
C ASP A 515 2.88 -2.69 32.87
N THR A 516 1.82 -2.37 32.13
CA THR A 516 1.05 -1.14 32.28
C THR A 516 0.41 -1.07 33.67
N LEU A 517 -0.21 -2.16 34.12
CA LEU A 517 -0.82 -2.27 35.45
C LEU A 517 0.22 -2.19 36.56
N LYS A 518 1.39 -2.81 36.39
CA LYS A 518 2.49 -2.75 37.36
C LYS A 518 2.99 -1.31 37.53
N ASN A 519 3.26 -0.61 36.43
CA ASN A 519 3.65 0.79 36.45
C ASN A 519 2.58 1.64 37.15
N TYR A 520 1.32 1.46 36.78
CA TYR A 520 0.20 2.20 37.38
C TYR A 520 0.01 1.94 38.88
N THR A 521 0.12 0.68 39.32
CA THR A 521 -0.02 0.30 40.73
C THR A 521 1.10 0.92 41.57
N ASN A 522 2.34 0.84 41.10
CA ASN A 522 3.48 1.51 41.72
C ASN A 522 3.21 3.02 41.89
N TYR A 523 2.59 3.66 40.90
CA TYR A 523 2.24 5.08 40.98
C TYR A 523 1.14 5.38 41.98
N GLN A 524 0.08 4.57 42.06
CA GLN A 524 -0.99 4.73 43.05
C GLN A 524 -0.45 4.59 44.48
N GLU A 525 0.47 3.65 44.71
CA GLU A 525 1.16 3.49 46.00
C GLU A 525 2.02 4.71 46.34
N VAL A 526 2.77 5.26 45.39
CA VAL A 526 3.55 6.50 45.58
C VAL A 526 2.62 7.70 45.86
N LYS A 527 1.50 7.82 45.15
CA LYS A 527 0.49 8.89 45.36
C LYS A 527 -0.08 8.82 46.78
N GLN A 528 -0.49 7.63 47.23
CA GLN A 528 -1.01 7.42 48.57
C GLN A 528 0.04 7.74 49.64
N ASN A 529 1.26 7.23 49.50
CA ASN A 529 2.34 7.49 50.44
C ASN A 529 2.69 9.00 50.58
N VAL A 530 2.61 9.77 49.49
CA VAL A 530 2.84 11.22 49.52
C VAL A 530 1.68 11.98 50.18
N LEU A 531 0.43 11.55 49.95
CA LEU A 531 -0.75 12.11 50.61
C LEU A 531 -0.71 11.84 52.13
N THR A 532 -0.44 10.60 52.55
CA THR A 532 -0.32 10.23 53.97
C THR A 532 0.80 11.01 54.66
N ARG A 533 1.95 11.22 54.01
CA ARG A 533 3.05 12.04 54.55
C ARG A 533 2.68 13.52 54.69
N LYS A 534 1.92 14.08 53.74
CA LYS A 534 1.43 15.47 53.82
C LYS A 534 0.41 15.65 54.95
N GLU A 535 -0.50 14.69 55.15
CA GLU A 535 -1.46 14.70 56.26
C GLU A 535 -0.77 14.57 57.63
N LEU A 536 0.21 13.66 57.75
CA LEU A 536 1.03 13.51 58.94
C LEU A 536 1.82 14.80 59.25
N SER A 537 2.37 15.48 58.23
CA SER A 537 3.07 16.75 58.42
C SER A 537 2.15 17.91 58.86
N LYS A 538 0.90 17.95 58.37
CA LYS A 538 -0.10 18.96 58.78
C LYS A 538 -0.58 18.73 60.22
N SER A 539 -0.88 17.49 60.60
CA SER A 539 -1.28 17.17 61.98
C SER A 539 -0.17 17.40 63.01
N GLY A 540 1.10 17.28 62.60
CA GLY A 540 2.25 17.63 63.44
C GLY A 540 2.44 19.14 63.64
N GLN A 541 2.07 19.96 62.64
CA GLN A 541 2.12 21.43 62.74
C GLN A 541 0.94 22.02 63.53
N GLU A 542 -0.23 21.39 63.53
CA GLU A 542 -1.37 21.80 64.36
C GLU A 542 -1.15 21.46 65.85
N LYS A 543 -0.54 20.31 66.16
CA LYS A 543 -0.17 19.95 67.55
C LYS A 543 0.98 20.79 68.12
N GLY A 544 1.81 21.41 67.28
CA GLY A 544 2.89 22.31 67.69
C GLY A 544 2.47 23.77 67.94
N LYS A 545 1.19 24.11 67.72
CA LYS A 545 0.62 25.45 67.99
C LYS A 545 -0.28 25.50 69.23
N GLU A 546 -0.49 24.37 69.90
CA GLU A 546 -1.25 24.26 71.17
C GLU A 546 -0.35 24.01 72.40
N ILE A 547 0.95 24.26 72.30
CA ILE A 547 1.89 24.33 73.43
C ILE A 547 2.45 25.75 73.46
#